data_AF-A0A813CM34-F1
#
_entry.id   AF-A0A813CM34-F1
#
_cell.length_a   1.000
_cell.length_b   1.000
_cell.length_c   1.000
_cell.angle_alpha   90.00
_cell.angle_beta   90.00
_cell.angle_gamma   90.00
#
_symmetry.space_group_name_H-M   'P 1'
#
loop_
_entity.id
_entity.type
_entity.pdbx_description
1 polymer ?
#
loop_
_entity_poly.entity_id
_entity_poly.type
_entity_poly.pdbx_seq_one_letter_code
_entity_poly.pdbx_strand_id
1 'polypeptide(L)'
;MYGSSQRGDTLPESWTHERFFLVPAKPYLVPGSVVGLYNERSQNYLRLRHWDMDGHRPPNPPNFPSNWGWEKFKVLDAGAGRVGLWNYVHRKMIKM
;
A
#
# COMPACT_ATOMS: atom_id res chain seq x y z
N MET A 1 20.90 17.58 41.83
CA MET A 1 20.84 18.77 40.93
C MET A 1 21.51 18.34 39.64
N TYR A 2 20.87 18.28 38.48
CA TYR A 2 20.17 19.37 37.82
C TYR A 2 19.03 18.84 36.95
N GLY A 3 17.83 19.38 37.17
CA GLY A 3 16.85 19.42 36.11
C GLY A 3 17.35 20.39 35.04
N SER A 4 17.20 20.02 33.77
CA SER A 4 17.21 20.99 32.69
C SER A 4 15.86 20.93 32.00
N SER A 5 15.02 21.89 32.38
CA SER A 5 13.88 22.30 31.57
C SER A 5 14.43 22.93 30.30
N GLN A 6 14.43 22.20 29.18
CA GLN A 6 14.58 22.81 27.86
C GLN A 6 13.28 22.63 27.10
N ARG A 7 12.48 23.68 27.16
CA ARG A 7 11.42 23.97 26.21
C ARG A 7 12.13 24.43 24.94
N GLY A 8 12.39 23.50 24.02
CA GLY A 8 13.09 23.80 22.78
C GLY A 8 12.72 22.76 21.73
N ASP A 9 12.23 23.22 20.59
CA ASP A 9 11.77 22.39 19.47
C ASP A 9 12.91 21.63 18.76
N THR A 10 14.10 21.56 19.38
CA THR A 10 15.35 21.09 18.79
C THR A 10 16.24 20.39 19.82
N LEU A 11 16.81 19.24 19.43
CA LEU A 11 17.72 18.45 20.27
C LEU A 11 19.15 19.04 20.29
N PRO A 12 19.87 19.01 21.43
CA PRO A 12 21.25 19.49 21.54
C PRO A 12 22.20 18.86 20.52
N GLU A 13 23.18 19.61 20.02
CA GLU A 13 24.08 19.15 18.94
C GLU A 13 24.85 17.87 19.30
N SER A 14 25.30 17.72 20.55
CA SER A 14 26.03 16.55 21.04
C SER A 14 25.19 15.28 21.21
N TRP A 15 23.86 15.39 21.14
CA TRP A 15 22.92 14.29 21.33
C TRP A 15 22.68 13.59 20.00
N THR A 16 23.55 12.63 19.69
CA THR A 16 23.55 11.89 18.42
C THR A 16 22.72 10.61 18.47
N HIS A 17 22.50 10.02 19.65
CA HIS A 17 21.77 8.76 19.82
C HIS A 17 20.25 8.97 19.74
N GLU A 18 19.78 10.18 20.03
CA GLU A 18 18.37 10.58 20.02
C GLU A 18 17.90 11.04 18.62
N ARG A 19 18.79 10.98 17.62
CA ARG A 19 18.50 11.36 16.23
C ARG A 19 18.18 10.15 15.40
N PHE A 20 17.02 10.16 14.78
CA PHE A 20 16.55 9.08 13.91
C PHE A 20 16.08 9.66 12.57
N PHE A 21 16.44 9.00 11.46
CA PHE A 21 15.77 9.23 10.18
C PHE A 21 14.55 8.32 10.10
N LEU A 22 13.38 8.89 9.77
CA LEU A 22 12.22 8.07 9.42
C LEU A 22 12.51 7.37 8.09
N VAL A 23 12.65 6.05 8.11
CA VAL A 23 12.69 5.21 6.91
C VAL A 23 11.35 4.48 6.82
N PRO A 24 10.46 4.84 5.88
CA PRO A 24 9.26 4.06 5.63
C PRO A 24 9.65 2.66 5.20
N ALA A 25 9.16 1.63 5.90
CA ALA A 25 9.26 0.26 5.41
C ALA A 25 8.62 0.20 4.03
N LYS A 26 9.30 -0.40 3.02
CA LYS A 26 8.83 -0.50 1.63
C LYS A 26 7.34 -0.87 1.59
N PRO A 27 6.42 0.08 1.36
CA PRO A 27 5.01 -0.26 1.35
C PRO A 27 4.75 -0.96 0.03
N TYR A 28 4.35 -2.23 0.04
CA TYR A 28 3.91 -2.90 -1.19
C TYR A 28 2.66 -2.24 -1.78
N LEU A 29 1.96 -1.44 -0.97
CA LEU A 29 0.79 -0.63 -1.35
C LEU A 29 1.12 0.87 -1.19
N VAL A 30 1.98 1.41 -2.05
CA VAL A 30 2.27 2.86 -2.08
C VAL A 30 1.10 3.61 -2.74
N PRO A 31 0.53 4.65 -2.12
CA PRO A 31 -0.45 5.52 -2.80
C PRO A 31 0.07 6.03 -4.15
N GLY A 32 -0.78 5.99 -5.17
CA GLY A 32 -0.43 6.35 -6.55
C GLY A 32 0.11 5.18 -7.39
N SER A 33 0.53 4.07 -6.77
CA SER A 33 0.94 2.88 -7.50
C SER A 33 -0.26 2.09 -8.03
N VAL A 34 0.00 1.21 -9.01
CA VAL A 34 -0.95 0.21 -9.48
C VAL A 34 -0.40 -1.16 -9.11
N VAL A 35 -1.22 -1.95 -8.42
CA VAL A 35 -0.85 -3.26 -7.91
C VAL A 35 -1.85 -4.31 -8.37
N GLY A 36 -1.44 -5.56 -8.27
CA GLY A 36 -2.36 -6.69 -8.31
C GLY A 36 -1.97 -7.71 -7.26
N LEU A 37 -2.99 -8.36 -6.68
CA LEU A 37 -2.85 -9.20 -5.50
C LEU A 37 -2.93 -10.66 -5.94
N TYR A 38 -1.81 -11.38 -5.90
CA TYR A 38 -1.74 -12.79 -6.29
C TYR A 38 -1.72 -13.69 -5.06
N ASN A 39 -2.55 -14.73 -5.08
CA ASN A 39 -2.51 -15.80 -4.10
C ASN A 39 -1.83 -17.02 -4.72
N GLU A 40 -0.63 -17.35 -4.24
CA GLU A 40 0.16 -18.47 -4.75
C GLU A 40 -0.51 -19.84 -4.53
N ARG A 41 -1.19 -20.03 -3.39
CA ARG A 41 -1.85 -21.29 -3.05
C ARG A 41 -3.03 -21.58 -3.97
N SER A 42 -3.88 -20.58 -4.24
CA SER A 42 -5.02 -20.74 -5.16
C SER A 42 -4.66 -20.46 -6.62
N GLN A 43 -3.44 -20.01 -6.88
CA GLN A 43 -2.93 -19.59 -8.18
C GLN A 43 -3.79 -18.51 -8.86
N ASN A 44 -4.41 -17.63 -8.07
CA ASN A 44 -5.39 -16.67 -8.56
C ASN A 44 -5.00 -15.24 -8.19
N TYR A 45 -5.27 -14.30 -9.10
CA TYR A 45 -5.33 -12.88 -8.76
C TYR A 45 -6.68 -12.54 -8.14
N LEU A 46 -6.67 -11.62 -7.17
CA LEU A 46 -7.88 -10.93 -6.76
C LEU A 46 -8.40 -10.12 -7.95
N ARG A 47 -9.67 -10.30 -8.29
CA ARG A 47 -10.34 -9.62 -9.39
C ARG A 47 -11.62 -8.99 -8.88
N LEU A 48 -11.89 -7.76 -9.32
CA LEU A 48 -13.20 -7.16 -9.14
C LEU A 48 -14.06 -7.49 -10.35
N ARG A 49 -15.16 -8.23 -10.16
CA ARG A 49 -16.08 -8.64 -11.21
C ARG A 49 -17.39 -7.86 -11.04
N HIS A 50 -17.57 -6.76 -11.78
CA HIS A 50 -18.78 -5.92 -11.74
C HIS A 50 -19.18 -5.39 -10.34
N TRP A 51 -19.70 -6.25 -9.46
CA TRP A 51 -20.23 -5.93 -8.14
C TRP A 51 -19.54 -6.69 -6.99
N ASP A 52 -18.90 -7.82 -7.28
CA ASP A 52 -18.29 -8.72 -6.31
C ASP A 52 -16.80 -8.96 -6.60
N MET A 53 -16.11 -9.57 -5.64
CA MET A 53 -14.70 -9.95 -5.77
C MET A 53 -14.59 -11.47 -5.94
N ASP A 54 -13.75 -11.90 -6.86
CA ASP A 54 -13.43 -13.31 -7.06
C ASP A 54 -11.93 -13.53 -7.36
N GLY A 55 -11.57 -14.80 -7.56
CA GLY A 55 -10.25 -15.20 -7.99
C GLY A 55 -10.21 -15.44 -9.50
N HIS A 56 -9.17 -14.95 -10.16
CA HIS A 56 -8.92 -15.23 -11.57
C HIS A 56 -7.56 -15.90 -11.78
N ARG A 57 -7.58 -17.10 -12.37
CA ARG A 57 -6.37 -17.88 -12.66
C ARG A 57 -5.71 -17.37 -13.95
N PRO A 58 -4.50 -16.78 -13.90
CA PRO A 58 -3.79 -16.37 -15.09
C PRO A 58 -3.14 -17.53 -15.83
N PRO A 59 -2.94 -17.39 -17.14
CA PRO A 59 -2.22 -18.39 -17.91
C PRO A 59 -0.72 -18.47 -17.51
N ASN A 60 -0.08 -17.35 -17.14
CA ASN A 60 1.34 -17.27 -16.78
C ASN A 60 1.61 -16.21 -15.68
N PRO A 61 1.48 -16.56 -14.38
CA PRO A 61 1.85 -15.66 -13.28
C PRO A 61 3.38 -15.51 -13.15
N PRO A 62 3.90 -14.41 -12.57
CA PRO A 62 3.20 -13.23 -12.04
C PRO A 62 3.03 -12.11 -13.09
N ASN A 63 3.05 -12.44 -14.39
CA ASN A 63 2.97 -11.43 -15.43
C ASN A 63 1.52 -10.93 -15.60
N PHE A 64 1.36 -9.61 -15.63
CA PHE A 64 0.11 -8.95 -15.98
C PHE A 64 0.04 -8.69 -17.49
N PRO A 65 -0.87 -9.33 -18.23
CA PRO A 65 -1.16 -8.90 -19.59
C PRO A 65 -1.61 -7.43 -19.61
N SER A 66 -1.22 -6.69 -20.65
CA SER A 66 -1.54 -5.26 -20.78
C SER A 66 -3.06 -5.01 -20.84
N ASN A 67 -3.80 -5.95 -21.46
CA ASN A 67 -5.26 -5.91 -21.62
C ASN A 67 -6.06 -6.29 -20.35
N TRP A 68 -5.41 -6.72 -19.28
CA TRP A 68 -6.09 -7.02 -18.02
C TRP A 68 -6.31 -5.76 -17.20
N GLY A 69 -7.54 -5.55 -16.74
CA GLY A 69 -7.91 -4.35 -15.99
C GLY A 69 -8.76 -4.62 -14.75
N TRP A 70 -9.28 -5.82 -14.54
CA TRP A 70 -10.16 -6.13 -13.40
C TRP A 70 -9.36 -6.54 -12.16
N GLU A 71 -8.12 -6.98 -12.36
CA GLU A 71 -7.15 -7.43 -11.36
C GLU A 71 -6.15 -6.32 -10.97
N LYS A 72 -6.18 -5.18 -11.68
CA LYS A 72 -5.32 -4.02 -11.45
C LYS A 72 -6.03 -3.02 -10.55
N PHE A 73 -5.38 -2.64 -9.46
CA PHE A 73 -5.92 -1.70 -8.49
C PHE A 73 -4.98 -0.53 -8.29
N LYS A 74 -5.50 0.69 -8.42
CA LYS A 74 -4.81 1.89 -7.95
C LYS A 74 -4.88 1.92 -6.43
N VAL A 75 -3.73 2.09 -5.80
CA VAL A 75 -3.65 2.34 -4.37
C VAL A 75 -3.95 3.82 -4.12
N LEU A 76 -4.96 4.07 -3.29
CA LEU A 76 -5.36 5.39 -2.84
C LEU A 76 -5.01 5.53 -1.36
N ASP A 77 -4.57 6.72 -0.97
CA ASP A 77 -4.43 7.08 0.45
C ASP A 77 -5.84 7.23 1.06
N ALA A 78 -6.10 6.49 2.13
CA ALA A 78 -7.36 6.56 2.88
C ALA A 78 -7.18 7.28 4.24
N GLY A 79 -6.03 7.91 4.46
CA GLY A 79 -5.69 8.64 5.68
C GLY A 79 -5.28 7.75 6.84
N ALA A 80 -4.51 8.34 7.78
CA ALA A 80 -4.08 7.69 9.02
C ALA A 80 -3.47 6.28 8.81
N GLY A 81 -2.59 6.17 7.82
CA GLY A 81 -1.85 4.93 7.51
C GLY A 81 -2.69 3.83 6.82
N ARG A 82 -3.90 4.15 6.36
CA ARG A 82 -4.78 3.21 5.65
C ARG A 82 -4.71 3.44 4.14
N VAL A 83 -4.99 2.39 3.39
CA VAL A 83 -5.09 2.45 1.93
C VAL A 83 -6.44 1.94 1.44
N GLY A 84 -6.88 2.46 0.31
CA GLY A 84 -8.00 1.94 -0.45
C GLY A 84 -7.53 1.41 -1.80
N LEU A 85 -8.19 0.39 -2.33
CA LEU A 85 -7.89 -0.19 -3.64
C LEU A 85 -9.03 0.10 -4.61
N TRP A 86 -8.72 0.85 -5.68
CA TRP A 86 -9.67 1.29 -6.70
C TRP A 86 -9.42 0.61 -8.04
N ASN A 87 -10.47 0.10 -8.67
CA ASN A 87 -10.41 -0.46 -10.01
C ASN A 87 -10.82 0.58 -11.08
N TYR A 88 -9.96 0.81 -12.08
CA TYR A 88 -10.24 1.77 -13.15
C TYR A 88 -11.34 1.34 -14.12
N VAL A 89 -11.45 0.04 -14.42
CA VAL A 89 -12.43 -0.49 -15.37
C VAL A 89 -13.85 -0.41 -14.80
N HIS A 90 -14.00 -0.85 -13.55
CA HIS A 90 -15.30 -0.86 -12.87
C HIS A 90 -15.63 0.44 -12.15
N ARG A 91 -14.67 1.36 -12.00
CA ARG A 91 -14.80 2.63 -11.27
C ARG A 91 -15.39 2.42 -9.87
N LYS A 92 -14.79 1.47 -9.13
CA LYS A 92 -15.27 1.04 -7.82
C LYS A 92 -14.11 0.73 -6.89
N MET A 93 -14.36 0.93 -5.60
CA MET A 93 -13.52 0.43 -4.51
C MET A 93 -13.78 -1.05 -4.29
N ILE A 94 -12.75 -1.80 -3.91
CA ILE A 94 -12.96 -3.12 -3.32
C ILE A 94 -13.68 -2.96 -1.97
N LYS A 95 -14.52 -3.94 -1.64
CA LYS A 95 -15.24 -4.03 -0.36
C LYS A 95 -15.52 -5.50 -0.06
N MET A 96 -15.67 -5.81 1.21
CA MET A 96 -16.03 -7.13 1.73
C MET A 96 -17.31 -7.00 2.53
#